data_AF-B4DCD2-F1
#
_entry.id   AF-B4DCD2-F1
#
_cell.length_a   1.000
_cell.length_b   1.000
_cell.length_c   1.000
_cell.angle_alpha   90.00
_cell.angle_beta   90.00
_cell.angle_gamma   90.00
#
_symmetry.space_group_name_H-M   'P 1'
#
loop_
_entity.id
_entity.type
_entity.pdbx_description
1 polymer ?
#
loop_
_entity_poly.entity_id
_entity_poly.type
_entity_poly.pdbx_seq_one_letter_code
_entity_poly.pdbx_strand_id
1 'polypeptide(L)'
;MKEVLFTITGTAGTAAWAAGPWALFQGGSPMRKTSRCGLLDADSIEQQRQVYAWIEPKIWGNLSNWLIRQRMVMTLLGVPRPQVKLIDDSYPGGLGSYVKDKLRHVMSELPAAENYFWRVYLTGSYTMSCCPNYLRAENQSTLASRADRVRTHTRSISDFLRENPGTYTHYVLLDHQDWLAWHDPAALREEWELILANSRPGTRILMRSAALEMDFIPGDITARLRFFPERTEPLHRLDRVGTYGSMTFAEVL
;
A
#
# COMPACT_ATOMS: atom_id res chain seq x y z
N MET A 1 18.93 3.10 22.61
CA MET A 1 18.57 2.90 21.19
C MET A 1 17.97 1.51 21.08
N LYS A 2 16.69 1.39 20.71
CA LYS A 2 16.11 0.10 20.34
C LYS A 2 16.13 0.04 18.82
N GLU A 3 17.09 -0.69 18.27
CA GLU A 3 17.15 -0.97 16.84
C GLU A 3 15.96 -1.87 16.48
N VAL A 4 15.08 -1.39 15.61
CA VAL A 4 14.04 -2.22 15.00
C VAL A 4 14.67 -2.87 13.78
N LEU A 5 15.21 -4.07 13.98
CA LEU A 5 15.72 -4.91 12.90
C LEU A 5 14.52 -5.59 12.24
N PHE A 6 14.10 -5.09 11.06
CA PHE A 6 13.17 -5.85 10.21
C PHE A 6 13.91 -7.09 9.71
N THR A 7 13.44 -8.27 10.10
CA THR A 7 13.97 -9.53 9.60
C THR A 7 13.51 -9.69 8.14
N ILE A 8 14.42 -9.39 7.24
CA ILE A 8 14.28 -9.48 5.79
C ILE A 8 14.56 -10.94 5.39
N THR A 9 13.59 -11.84 5.56
CA THR A 9 13.69 -13.22 5.05
C THR A 9 12.60 -13.43 4.01
N GLY A 10 12.85 -12.98 2.78
CA GLY A 10 11.98 -13.13 1.63
C GLY A 10 12.61 -12.52 0.38
N THR A 11 12.15 -12.91 -0.81
CA THR A 11 12.67 -12.43 -2.12
C THR A 11 12.58 -10.91 -2.28
N ALA A 12 11.50 -10.29 -1.81
CA ALA A 12 11.37 -8.83 -1.78
C ALA A 12 12.40 -8.18 -0.85
N GLY A 13 12.71 -8.84 0.27
CA GLY A 13 13.70 -8.39 1.21
C GLY A 13 15.13 -8.54 0.69
N THR A 14 15.49 -9.67 0.06
CA THR A 14 16.79 -9.84 -0.59
C THR A 14 16.95 -8.89 -1.78
N ALA A 15 15.88 -8.60 -2.52
CA ALA A 15 15.88 -7.56 -3.57
C ALA A 15 16.11 -6.16 -2.98
N ALA A 16 15.44 -5.82 -1.86
CA ALA A 16 15.66 -4.54 -1.17
C ALA A 16 17.07 -4.43 -0.59
N TRP A 17 17.64 -5.52 -0.06
CA TRP A 17 19.01 -5.59 0.41
C TRP A 17 20.04 -5.53 -0.72
N ALA A 18 19.76 -6.14 -1.87
CA ALA A 18 20.62 -6.08 -3.06
C ALA A 18 20.59 -4.69 -3.72
N ALA A 19 19.43 -4.02 -3.73
CA ALA A 19 19.27 -2.66 -4.25
C ALA A 19 19.73 -1.57 -3.27
N GLY A 20 19.67 -1.83 -1.96
CA GLY A 20 19.84 -0.86 -0.88
C GLY A 20 21.22 -0.19 -0.85
N PRO A 21 22.34 -0.92 -0.81
CA PRO A 21 23.65 -0.28 -0.67
C PRO A 21 24.08 0.53 -1.90
N TRP A 22 23.62 0.16 -3.11
CA TRP A 22 24.18 0.66 -4.36
C TRP A 22 23.32 1.70 -5.10
N ALA A 23 21.99 1.65 -4.99
CA ALA A 23 21.11 2.56 -5.75
C ALA A 23 20.60 3.77 -4.94
N LEU A 24 20.51 3.67 -3.61
CA LEU A 24 19.87 4.68 -2.76
C LEU A 24 20.78 5.26 -1.67
N PHE A 25 21.81 4.52 -1.23
CA PHE A 25 22.54 4.85 0.01
C PHE A 25 24.02 5.27 -0.15
N GLN A 26 24.60 5.21 -1.35
CA GLN A 26 25.94 5.77 -1.58
C GLN A 26 26.01 6.57 -2.89
N GLY A 27 26.36 7.87 -2.79
CA GLY A 27 26.71 8.69 -3.97
C GLY A 27 25.74 9.82 -4.35
N GLY A 28 24.92 10.35 -3.44
CA GLY A 28 24.18 11.60 -3.71
C GLY A 28 25.01 12.84 -3.38
N SER A 29 25.20 13.75 -4.35
CA SER A 29 25.75 15.09 -4.07
C SER A 29 25.05 15.75 -2.86
N PRO A 30 25.69 16.67 -2.12
CA PRO A 30 25.09 17.37 -0.98
C PRO A 30 23.67 17.90 -1.27
N MET A 31 23.45 18.36 -2.50
CA MET A 31 22.16 18.82 -3.03
C MET A 31 21.04 17.77 -2.92
N ARG A 32 21.32 16.48 -3.15
CA ARG A 32 20.32 15.40 -3.03
C ARG A 32 19.93 15.11 -1.58
N LYS A 33 20.84 15.32 -0.63
CA LYS A 33 20.52 15.21 0.82
C LYS A 33 19.68 16.41 1.25
N THR A 34 20.05 17.63 0.84
CA THR A 34 19.32 18.86 1.16
C THR A 34 17.88 18.84 0.65
N SER A 35 17.64 18.38 -0.58
CA SER A 35 16.29 18.37 -1.15
C SER A 35 15.38 17.27 -0.59
N ARG A 36 15.95 16.13 -0.18
CA ARG A 36 15.21 15.07 0.54
C ARG A 36 14.74 15.53 1.91
N CYS A 37 15.63 16.18 2.67
CA CYS A 37 15.26 16.78 3.96
C CYS A 37 14.27 17.94 3.74
N GLY A 38 14.50 18.77 2.72
CA GLY A 38 13.61 19.89 2.40
C GLY A 38 12.17 19.48 2.05
N LEU A 39 11.95 18.30 1.48
CA LEU A 39 10.60 17.78 1.21
C LEU A 39 9.95 17.21 2.48
N LEU A 40 10.70 16.40 3.23
CA LEU A 40 10.19 15.70 4.42
C LEU A 40 10.09 16.61 5.66
N ASP A 41 10.78 17.74 5.66
CA ASP A 41 10.82 18.69 6.76
C ASP A 41 10.25 20.06 6.31
N ALA A 42 9.41 20.07 5.27
CA ALA A 42 8.68 21.26 4.85
C ALA A 42 7.63 21.64 5.90
N ASP A 43 7.58 22.93 6.25
CA ASP A 43 6.66 23.47 7.26
C ASP A 43 5.24 23.71 6.71
N SER A 44 5.07 23.65 5.38
CA SER A 44 3.77 23.83 4.72
C SER A 44 3.70 23.06 3.39
N ILE A 45 2.46 22.77 2.96
CA ILE A 45 2.18 22.17 1.65
C ILE A 45 2.72 23.04 0.50
N GLU A 46 2.69 24.37 0.65
CA GLU A 46 3.19 25.27 -0.39
C GLU A 46 4.72 25.16 -0.56
N GLN A 47 5.46 25.15 0.55
CA GLN A 47 6.91 24.91 0.52
C GLN A 47 7.21 23.51 -0.04
N GLN A 48 6.43 22.50 0.35
CA GLN A 48 6.56 21.14 -0.14
C GLN A 48 6.38 21.06 -1.67
N ARG A 49 5.37 21.75 -2.22
CA ARG A 49 5.13 21.87 -3.68
C ARG A 49 6.32 22.49 -4.39
N GLN A 50 6.89 23.58 -3.85
CA GLN A 50 8.05 24.25 -4.43
C GLN A 50 9.28 23.34 -4.45
N VAL A 51 9.53 22.62 -3.34
CA VAL A 51 10.61 21.65 -3.26
C VAL A 51 10.39 20.50 -4.23
N TYR A 52 9.17 19.94 -4.30
CA TYR A 52 8.85 18.86 -5.22
C TYR A 52 9.02 19.30 -6.68
N ALA A 53 8.56 20.48 -7.08
CA ALA A 53 8.72 21.01 -8.44
C ALA A 53 10.20 21.08 -8.89
N TRP A 54 11.13 21.32 -7.96
CA TRP A 54 12.56 21.31 -8.25
C TRP A 54 13.17 19.89 -8.31
N ILE A 55 12.59 18.94 -7.56
CA ILE A 55 13.03 17.54 -7.48
C ILE A 55 12.45 16.71 -8.64
N GLU A 56 11.19 16.94 -9.01
CA GLU A 56 10.41 16.13 -9.95
C GLU A 56 11.14 15.89 -11.29
N PRO A 57 11.73 16.91 -11.96
CA PRO A 57 12.49 16.68 -13.20
C PRO A 57 13.71 15.77 -13.01
N LYS A 58 14.27 15.72 -11.80
CA LYS A 58 15.44 14.90 -11.46
C LYS A 58 15.06 13.46 -11.10
N ILE A 59 13.84 13.27 -10.59
CA ILE A 59 13.26 11.93 -10.40
C ILE A 59 12.97 11.32 -11.77
N TRP A 60 12.40 12.09 -12.71
CA TRP A 60 11.87 11.56 -13.98
C TRP A 60 12.84 11.59 -15.18
N GLY A 61 14.12 11.31 -14.95
CA GLY A 61 15.10 11.11 -16.03
C GLY A 61 14.85 9.84 -16.88
N ASN A 62 15.66 9.66 -17.92
CA ASN A 62 15.49 8.54 -18.88
C ASN A 62 15.52 7.15 -18.21
N LEU A 63 16.31 6.98 -17.15
CA LEU A 63 16.45 5.70 -16.43
C LEU A 63 15.23 5.33 -15.58
N SER A 64 14.62 6.29 -14.88
CA SER A 64 13.43 6.05 -14.06
C SER A 64 12.18 5.85 -14.92
N ASN A 65 12.07 6.61 -16.01
CA ASN A 65 11.05 6.37 -17.04
C ASN A 65 11.19 4.97 -17.64
N TRP A 66 12.43 4.50 -17.86
CA TRP A 66 12.69 3.14 -18.33
C TRP A 66 12.36 2.07 -17.28
N LEU A 67 12.67 2.29 -15.99
CA LEU A 67 12.39 1.38 -14.88
C LEU A 67 10.88 1.19 -14.63
N ILE A 68 10.08 2.25 -14.66
CA ILE A 68 8.61 2.15 -14.53
C ILE A 68 8.00 1.42 -15.71
N ARG A 69 8.57 1.60 -16.90
CA ARG A 69 8.16 0.86 -18.10
C ARG A 69 8.55 -0.63 -18.04
N GLN A 70 9.39 -1.06 -17.10
CA GLN A 70 9.68 -2.47 -16.89
C GLN A 70 8.48 -3.14 -16.20
N ARG A 71 7.71 -3.89 -17.00
CA ARG A 71 6.54 -4.70 -16.61
C ARG A 71 6.79 -5.62 -15.40
N MET A 72 8.05 -6.00 -15.16
CA MET A 72 8.50 -6.81 -14.01
C MET A 72 8.31 -6.09 -12.67
N VAL A 73 8.52 -4.77 -12.60
CA VAL A 73 8.37 -3.99 -11.35
C VAL A 73 6.90 -3.98 -10.91
N MET A 74 5.96 -3.87 -11.85
CA MET A 74 4.52 -3.90 -11.54
C MET A 74 4.03 -5.28 -11.12
N THR A 75 4.58 -6.34 -11.74
CA THR A 75 4.29 -7.73 -11.31
C THR A 75 4.83 -7.99 -9.90
N LEU A 76 5.97 -7.39 -9.53
CA LEU A 76 6.53 -7.43 -8.17
C LEU A 76 5.76 -6.55 -7.17
N LEU A 77 5.00 -5.56 -7.65
CA LEU A 77 4.09 -4.72 -6.87
C LEU A 77 2.66 -5.25 -6.81
N GLY A 78 2.42 -6.49 -7.26
CA GLY A 78 1.12 -7.16 -7.14
C GLY A 78 0.06 -6.76 -8.17
N VAL A 79 0.38 -5.89 -9.15
CA VAL A 79 -0.63 -5.40 -10.12
C VAL A 79 -0.84 -6.42 -11.25
N PRO A 80 -2.05 -6.98 -11.46
CA PRO A 80 -2.32 -7.93 -12.52
C PRO A 80 -2.06 -7.37 -13.93
N ARG A 81 -1.61 -8.22 -14.86
CA ARG A 81 -1.26 -7.83 -16.24
C ARG A 81 -2.40 -7.16 -17.02
N PRO A 82 -3.66 -7.63 -16.97
CA PRO A 82 -4.77 -6.96 -17.65
C PRO A 82 -5.03 -5.57 -17.09
N GLN A 83 -4.74 -5.36 -15.82
CA GLN A 83 -4.98 -4.10 -15.16
C GLN A 83 -3.91 -3.06 -15.50
N VAL A 84 -2.64 -3.49 -15.61
CA VAL A 84 -1.59 -2.66 -16.23
C VAL A 84 -1.99 -2.27 -17.65
N LYS A 85 -2.53 -3.22 -18.43
CA LYS A 85 -3.03 -2.93 -19.78
C LYS A 85 -4.22 -1.96 -19.76
N LEU A 86 -5.18 -2.13 -18.84
CA LEU A 86 -6.31 -1.22 -18.70
C LEU A 86 -5.85 0.20 -18.38
N ILE A 87 -4.85 0.35 -17.49
CA ILE A 87 -4.23 1.65 -17.18
C ILE A 87 -3.51 2.21 -18.43
N ASP A 88 -2.73 1.38 -19.14
CA ASP A 88 -2.05 1.79 -20.38
C ASP A 88 -3.04 2.25 -21.46
N ASP A 89 -4.18 1.57 -21.60
CA ASP A 89 -5.17 1.82 -22.64
C ASP A 89 -6.13 2.98 -22.26
N SER A 90 -6.40 3.20 -20.96
CA SER A 90 -7.42 4.15 -20.49
C SER A 90 -6.87 5.43 -19.86
N TYR A 91 -5.62 5.43 -19.37
CA TYR A 91 -5.02 6.60 -18.75
C TYR A 91 -4.21 7.42 -19.77
N PRO A 92 -4.42 8.74 -19.89
CA PRO A 92 -3.62 9.58 -20.78
C PRO A 92 -2.11 9.48 -20.49
N GLY A 93 -1.34 8.92 -21.42
CA GLY A 93 0.10 8.68 -21.26
C GLY A 93 0.47 7.37 -20.51
N GLY A 94 -0.52 6.51 -20.29
CA GLY A 94 -0.40 5.14 -19.80
C GLY A 94 0.12 5.04 -18.37
N LEU A 95 0.63 3.86 -18.01
CA LEU A 95 1.15 3.54 -16.68
C LEU A 95 2.21 4.53 -16.20
N GLY A 96 3.07 5.01 -17.12
CA GLY A 96 4.11 5.98 -16.80
C GLY A 96 3.55 7.27 -16.23
N SER A 97 2.51 7.83 -16.88
CA SER A 97 1.81 9.02 -16.37
C SER A 97 1.05 8.72 -15.08
N TYR A 98 0.38 7.57 -14.99
CA TYR A 98 -0.34 7.17 -13.78
C TYR A 98 0.56 7.16 -12.54
N VAL A 99 1.74 6.53 -12.62
CA VAL A 99 2.70 6.47 -11.51
C VAL A 99 3.25 7.87 -11.19
N LYS A 100 3.51 8.70 -12.22
CA LYS A 100 3.95 10.09 -12.04
C LYS A 100 2.93 10.91 -11.27
N ASP A 101 1.66 10.81 -11.65
CA ASP A 101 0.59 11.59 -11.07
C ASP A 101 0.28 11.14 -9.63
N LYS A 102 0.33 9.82 -9.35
CA LYS A 102 0.26 9.30 -7.97
C LYS A 102 1.42 9.79 -7.11
N LEU A 103 2.66 9.72 -7.62
CA LEU A 103 3.81 10.21 -6.86
C LEU A 103 3.73 11.72 -6.64
N ARG A 104 3.32 12.48 -7.64
CA ARG A 104 3.09 13.93 -7.52
C ARG A 104 2.07 14.20 -6.43
N HIS A 105 0.91 13.57 -6.46
CA HIS A 105 -0.13 13.72 -5.42
C HIS A 105 0.44 13.48 -4.02
N VAL A 106 1.10 12.34 -3.81
CA VAL A 106 1.65 11.98 -2.48
C VAL A 106 2.73 12.98 -2.03
N MET A 107 3.57 13.44 -2.94
CA MET A 107 4.72 14.29 -2.62
C MET A 107 4.39 15.79 -2.61
N SER A 108 3.21 16.21 -3.06
CA SER A 108 2.87 17.64 -3.18
C SER A 108 1.53 18.03 -2.56
N GLU A 109 0.61 17.08 -2.38
CA GLU A 109 -0.74 17.34 -1.87
C GLU A 109 -0.99 16.76 -0.47
N LEU A 110 -0.17 15.78 -0.05
CA LEU A 110 -0.23 15.20 1.29
C LEU A 110 0.95 15.66 2.15
N PRO A 111 0.77 15.91 3.46
CA PRO A 111 1.86 16.35 4.33
C PRO A 111 3.00 15.32 4.39
N ALA A 112 4.12 15.60 3.71
CA ALA A 112 5.29 14.73 3.67
C ALA A 112 5.96 14.61 5.05
N ALA A 113 5.86 15.65 5.88
CA ALA A 113 6.35 15.65 7.25
C ALA A 113 5.71 14.57 8.14
N GLU A 114 4.46 14.20 7.86
CA GLU A 114 3.73 13.16 8.57
C GLU A 114 3.81 11.79 7.88
N ASN A 115 4.44 11.71 6.72
CA ASN A 115 4.46 10.53 5.87
C ASN A 115 5.62 9.59 6.22
N TYR A 116 5.47 8.84 7.30
CA TYR A 116 6.53 7.93 7.78
C TYR A 116 6.89 6.82 6.77
N PHE A 117 5.99 6.46 5.84
CA PHE A 117 6.25 5.46 4.80
C PHE A 117 7.35 5.95 3.85
N TRP A 118 7.17 7.16 3.30
CA TRP A 118 8.16 7.73 2.40
C TRP A 118 9.41 8.23 3.12
N ARG A 119 9.28 8.67 4.39
CA ARG A 119 10.44 9.01 5.21
C ARG A 119 11.42 7.84 5.28
N VAL A 120 10.99 6.66 5.70
CA VAL A 120 11.90 5.51 5.84
C VAL A 120 12.51 5.09 4.49
N TYR A 121 11.76 5.18 3.38
CA TYR A 121 12.32 4.91 2.05
C TYR A 121 13.40 5.91 1.64
N LEU A 122 13.25 7.17 2.00
CA LEU A 122 14.18 8.23 1.61
C LEU A 122 15.36 8.35 2.56
N THR A 123 15.16 8.20 3.88
CA THR A 123 16.19 8.44 4.90
C THR A 123 16.76 7.17 5.52
N GLY A 124 16.09 6.03 5.37
CA GLY A 124 16.43 4.78 6.05
C GLY A 124 16.06 4.75 7.54
N SER A 125 15.37 5.77 8.06
CA SER A 125 15.05 5.89 9.49
C SER A 125 13.75 6.65 9.75
N TYR A 126 13.12 6.38 10.90
CA TYR A 126 11.99 7.17 11.41
C TYR A 126 12.49 8.29 12.34
N THR A 127 11.63 9.29 12.59
CA THR A 127 11.84 10.27 13.67
C THR A 127 10.83 10.04 14.80
N MET A 128 11.06 10.66 15.96
CA MET A 128 10.10 10.61 17.07
C MET A 128 8.75 11.22 16.70
N SER A 129 8.74 12.27 15.88
CA SER A 129 7.53 12.94 15.40
C SER A 129 6.86 12.23 14.22
N CYS A 130 7.61 11.46 13.44
CA CYS A 130 7.15 10.79 12.22
C CYS A 130 7.56 9.32 12.21
N CYS A 131 6.75 8.51 12.91
CA CYS A 131 6.90 7.05 12.97
C CYS A 131 5.53 6.34 12.96
N PRO A 132 5.48 5.05 12.58
CA PRO A 132 4.29 4.22 12.70
C PRO A 132 3.74 4.20 14.13
N ASN A 133 2.41 4.03 14.27
CA ASN A 133 1.75 4.03 15.58
C ASN A 133 2.31 3.01 16.57
N TYR A 134 2.83 1.88 16.09
CA TYR A 134 3.43 0.86 16.96
C TYR A 134 4.82 1.21 17.50
N LEU A 135 5.47 2.26 16.99
CA LEU A 135 6.75 2.76 17.52
C LEU A 135 6.58 3.95 18.48
N ARG A 136 5.39 4.58 18.48
CA ARG A 136 5.06 5.72 19.34
C ARG A 136 5.10 5.33 20.82
N ALA A 137 5.78 6.13 21.62
CA ALA A 137 6.02 5.84 23.04
C ALA A 137 4.71 5.71 23.83
N GLU A 138 3.75 6.57 23.53
CA GLU A 138 2.41 6.59 24.12
C GLU A 138 1.63 5.29 23.90
N ASN A 139 1.95 4.52 22.85
CA ASN A 139 1.26 3.27 22.53
C ASN A 139 1.96 2.02 23.10
N GLN A 140 3.19 2.14 23.61
CA GLN A 140 4.01 0.97 23.97
C GLN A 140 3.40 0.12 25.09
N SER A 141 2.88 0.74 26.15
CA SER A 141 2.27 0.02 27.27
C SER A 141 1.04 -0.79 26.84
N THR A 142 0.17 -0.18 26.03
CA THR A 142 -1.03 -0.81 25.50
C THR A 142 -0.68 -1.98 24.59
N LEU A 143 0.29 -1.82 23.68
CA LEU A 143 0.72 -2.88 22.78
C LEU A 143 1.37 -4.04 23.54
N ALA A 144 2.25 -3.76 24.50
CA ALA A 144 2.88 -4.78 25.31
C ALA A 144 1.84 -5.62 26.08
N SER A 145 0.82 -4.98 26.66
CA SER A 145 -0.25 -5.68 27.40
C SER A 145 -1.18 -6.54 26.55
N ARG A 146 -1.12 -6.41 25.22
CA ARG A 146 -2.03 -7.10 24.27
C ARG A 146 -1.27 -7.96 23.26
N ALA A 147 0.05 -8.07 23.39
CA ALA A 147 0.89 -8.77 22.42
C ALA A 147 0.50 -10.25 22.28
N ASP A 148 0.01 -10.85 23.36
CA ASP A 148 -0.50 -12.23 23.43
C ASP A 148 -1.75 -12.49 22.58
N ARG A 149 -2.46 -11.43 22.17
CA ARG A 149 -3.67 -11.52 21.31
C ARG A 149 -3.34 -11.65 19.83
N VAL A 150 -2.09 -11.41 19.43
CA VAL A 150 -1.67 -11.53 18.04
C VAL A 150 -1.31 -13.00 17.76
N ARG A 151 -1.92 -13.56 16.72
CA ARG A 151 -1.61 -14.90 16.21
C ARG A 151 -1.23 -14.78 14.74
N THR A 152 -0.19 -15.50 14.36
CA THR A 152 0.29 -15.56 12.97
C THR A 152 -0.04 -16.93 12.40
N HIS A 153 -0.46 -16.95 11.13
CA HIS A 153 -0.77 -18.17 10.40
C HIS A 153 -0.12 -18.10 9.02
N THR A 154 0.56 -19.17 8.62
CA THR A 154 1.20 -19.29 7.29
C THR A 154 0.38 -20.24 6.43
N ARG A 155 -0.74 -19.76 5.90
CA ARG A 155 -1.71 -20.53 5.09
C ARG A 155 -2.63 -19.56 4.33
N SER A 156 -3.45 -20.08 3.41
CA SER A 156 -4.50 -19.27 2.77
C SER A 156 -5.58 -18.86 3.78
N ILE A 157 -6.33 -17.79 3.47
CA ILE A 157 -7.47 -17.37 4.29
C ILE A 157 -8.55 -18.46 4.26
N SER A 158 -8.80 -19.07 3.10
CA SER A 158 -9.75 -20.18 2.96
C SER A 158 -9.41 -21.36 3.88
N ASP A 159 -8.17 -21.84 3.89
CA ASP A 159 -7.75 -22.94 4.77
C ASP A 159 -7.87 -22.56 6.25
N PHE A 160 -7.51 -21.32 6.60
CA PHE A 160 -7.67 -20.83 7.97
C PHE A 160 -9.13 -20.85 8.42
N LEU A 161 -10.05 -20.32 7.60
CA LEU A 161 -11.48 -20.24 7.92
C LEU A 161 -12.16 -21.62 7.94
N ARG A 162 -11.72 -22.56 7.10
CA ARG A 162 -12.23 -23.95 7.13
C ARG A 162 -11.83 -24.66 8.43
N GLU A 163 -10.58 -24.51 8.86
CA GLU A 163 -10.07 -25.16 10.08
C GLU A 163 -10.48 -24.44 11.37
N ASN A 164 -10.79 -23.14 11.29
CA ASN A 164 -11.13 -22.30 12.44
C ASN A 164 -12.47 -21.58 12.17
N PRO A 165 -13.59 -22.32 12.04
CA PRO A 165 -14.87 -21.67 11.82
C PRO A 165 -15.24 -20.78 13.01
N GLY A 166 -15.81 -19.61 12.75
CA GLY A 166 -16.11 -18.62 13.77
C GLY A 166 -16.94 -17.45 13.27
N THR A 167 -17.15 -16.46 14.13
CA THR A 167 -17.92 -15.26 13.79
C THR A 167 -17.02 -14.02 13.84
N TYR A 168 -16.20 -13.88 12.80
CA TYR A 168 -15.26 -12.78 12.71
C TYR A 168 -16.00 -11.45 12.50
N THR A 169 -15.48 -10.41 13.13
CA THR A 169 -16.10 -9.09 13.17
C THR A 169 -15.53 -8.15 12.10
N HIS A 170 -14.30 -8.40 11.68
CA HIS A 170 -13.53 -7.55 10.77
C HIS A 170 -12.64 -8.40 9.87
N TYR A 171 -12.59 -8.06 8.60
CA TYR A 171 -11.63 -8.56 7.62
C TYR A 171 -10.86 -7.37 7.05
N VAL A 172 -9.54 -7.50 6.95
CA VAL A 172 -8.67 -6.54 6.27
C VAL A 172 -7.96 -7.29 5.17
N LEU A 173 -8.46 -7.13 3.94
CA LEU A 173 -7.96 -7.80 2.75
C LEU A 173 -7.05 -6.85 1.98
N LEU A 174 -5.95 -7.39 1.46
CA LEU A 174 -5.02 -6.65 0.64
C LEU A 174 -5.14 -7.12 -0.81
N ASP A 175 -4.13 -6.81 -1.62
CA ASP A 175 -4.05 -7.07 -3.06
C ASP A 175 -3.96 -8.55 -3.46
N HIS A 176 -3.95 -9.47 -2.49
CA HIS A 176 -4.04 -10.91 -2.82
C HIS A 176 -5.34 -11.25 -3.54
N GLN A 177 -6.41 -10.46 -3.33
CA GLN A 177 -7.66 -10.58 -4.07
C GLN A 177 -7.49 -10.31 -5.57
N ASP A 178 -6.65 -9.34 -5.93
CA ASP A 178 -6.34 -9.01 -7.34
C ASP A 178 -5.61 -10.18 -8.01
N TRP A 179 -4.72 -10.84 -7.26
CA TRP A 179 -4.01 -12.02 -7.73
C TRP A 179 -4.96 -13.19 -7.95
N LEU A 180 -5.83 -13.50 -6.98
CA LEU A 180 -6.81 -14.58 -7.08
C LEU A 180 -7.81 -14.34 -8.22
N ALA A 181 -8.32 -13.12 -8.35
CA ALA A 181 -9.22 -12.72 -9.43
C ALA A 181 -8.69 -13.09 -10.83
N TRP A 182 -7.37 -13.02 -11.02
CA TRP A 182 -6.74 -13.28 -12.30
C TRP A 182 -6.22 -14.72 -12.45
N HIS A 183 -5.64 -15.28 -11.39
CA HIS A 183 -4.94 -16.56 -11.46
C HIS A 183 -5.79 -17.75 -11.00
N ASP A 184 -6.73 -17.53 -10.08
CA ASP A 184 -7.59 -18.58 -9.54
C ASP A 184 -8.97 -18.01 -9.11
N PRO A 185 -9.86 -17.71 -10.07
CA PRO A 185 -11.20 -17.18 -9.77
C PRO A 185 -12.05 -18.13 -8.93
N ALA A 186 -11.79 -19.44 -8.99
CA ALA A 186 -12.48 -20.43 -8.18
C ALA A 186 -12.08 -20.30 -6.70
N ALA A 187 -10.78 -20.17 -6.41
CA ALA A 187 -10.29 -19.89 -5.07
C ALA A 187 -10.75 -18.52 -4.55
N LEU A 188 -10.81 -17.49 -5.42
CA LEU A 188 -11.41 -16.20 -5.03
C LEU A 188 -12.85 -16.38 -4.55
N ARG A 189 -13.69 -17.05 -5.35
CA ARG A 189 -15.10 -17.30 -4.99
C ARG A 189 -15.18 -18.10 -3.69
N GLU A 190 -14.38 -19.15 -3.54
CA GLU A 190 -14.35 -19.96 -2.32
C GLU A 190 -14.00 -19.13 -1.08
N GLU A 191 -12.97 -18.29 -1.17
CA GLU A 191 -12.55 -17.43 -0.06
C GLU A 191 -13.68 -16.47 0.36
N TRP A 192 -14.37 -15.86 -0.60
CA TRP A 192 -15.52 -14.99 -0.32
C TRP A 192 -16.69 -15.73 0.33
N GLU A 193 -17.02 -16.93 -0.14
CA GLU A 193 -18.06 -17.74 0.50
C GLU A 193 -17.69 -18.10 1.94
N LEU A 194 -16.42 -18.44 2.20
CA LEU A 194 -15.94 -18.73 3.54
C LEU A 194 -15.93 -17.47 4.43
N ILE A 195 -15.54 -16.31 3.91
CA ILE A 195 -15.63 -15.03 4.62
C ILE A 195 -17.07 -14.77 5.04
N LEU A 196 -18.04 -14.89 4.12
CA LEU A 196 -19.45 -14.67 4.40
C LEU A 196 -20.02 -15.69 5.38
N ALA A 197 -19.68 -16.97 5.23
CA ALA A 197 -20.09 -18.04 6.13
C ALA A 197 -19.56 -17.86 7.56
N ASN A 198 -18.40 -17.20 7.71
CA ASN A 198 -17.77 -16.90 8.99
C ASN A 198 -18.00 -15.46 9.47
N SER A 199 -18.96 -14.77 8.86
CA SER A 199 -19.39 -13.41 9.20
C SER A 199 -20.75 -13.41 9.89
N ARG A 200 -21.12 -12.26 10.45
CA ARG A 200 -22.50 -11.94 10.86
C ARG A 200 -22.94 -10.63 10.21
N PRO A 201 -24.24 -10.31 10.19
CA PRO A 201 -24.70 -8.98 9.78
C PRO A 201 -23.92 -7.87 10.49
N GLY A 202 -23.41 -6.90 9.73
CA GLY A 202 -22.56 -5.82 10.20
C GLY A 202 -21.08 -6.17 10.37
N THR A 203 -20.63 -7.37 9.98
CA THR A 203 -19.19 -7.68 9.88
C THR A 203 -18.55 -6.76 8.84
N ARG A 204 -17.42 -6.16 9.20
CA ARG A 204 -16.76 -5.11 8.43
C ARG A 204 -15.64 -5.67 7.57
N ILE A 205 -15.60 -5.28 6.30
CA ILE A 205 -14.57 -5.71 5.37
C ILE A 205 -13.90 -4.45 4.82
N LEU A 206 -12.61 -4.29 5.09
CA LEU A 206 -11.77 -3.27 4.49
C LEU A 206 -10.88 -3.93 3.45
N MET A 207 -10.90 -3.44 2.22
CA MET A 207 -10.10 -3.95 1.13
C MET A 207 -9.29 -2.83 0.47
N ARG A 208 -8.07 -3.15 0.10
CA ARG A 208 -7.26 -2.34 -0.82
C ARG A 208 -6.90 -3.19 -2.01
N SER A 209 -7.05 -2.61 -3.20
CA SER A 209 -6.87 -3.32 -4.45
C SER A 209 -6.01 -2.48 -5.39
N ALA A 210 -5.19 -3.16 -6.18
CA ALA A 210 -4.52 -2.55 -7.31
C ALA A 210 -5.56 -1.98 -8.29
N ALA A 211 -6.69 -2.69 -8.48
CA ALA A 211 -7.82 -2.31 -9.34
C ALA A 211 -8.44 -0.97 -8.93
N LEU A 212 -8.94 -0.24 -9.93
CA LEU A 212 -9.71 0.99 -9.70
C LEU A 212 -11.14 0.66 -9.23
N GLU A 213 -11.68 -0.46 -9.70
CA GLU A 213 -13.04 -0.94 -9.43
C GLU A 213 -12.99 -2.41 -8.97
N MET A 214 -14.04 -2.88 -8.30
CA MET A 214 -14.11 -4.23 -7.73
C MET A 214 -15.01 -5.19 -8.51
N ASP A 215 -15.03 -5.03 -9.83
CA ASP A 215 -15.83 -5.83 -10.76
C ASP A 215 -15.43 -7.31 -10.83
N PHE A 216 -14.24 -7.65 -10.30
CA PHE A 216 -13.75 -9.01 -10.21
C PHE A 216 -14.44 -9.87 -9.14
N ILE A 217 -15.18 -9.26 -8.20
CA ILE A 217 -15.93 -10.01 -7.18
C ILE A 217 -17.30 -10.39 -7.77
N PRO A 218 -17.70 -11.67 -7.72
CA PRO A 218 -18.98 -12.11 -8.29
C PRO A 218 -20.19 -11.33 -7.78
N GLY A 219 -21.14 -11.04 -8.66
CA GLY A 219 -22.34 -10.24 -8.35
C GLY A 219 -23.20 -10.79 -7.21
N ASP A 220 -23.26 -12.11 -7.05
CA ASP A 220 -23.97 -12.79 -5.97
C ASP A 220 -23.27 -12.66 -4.60
N ILE A 221 -21.96 -12.42 -4.59
CA ILE A 221 -21.19 -12.08 -3.39
C ILE A 221 -21.43 -10.61 -3.03
N THR A 222 -21.28 -9.70 -4.00
CA THR A 222 -21.46 -8.26 -3.77
C THR A 222 -22.88 -7.90 -3.37
N ALA A 223 -23.90 -8.64 -3.82
CA ALA A 223 -25.29 -8.47 -3.39
C ALA A 223 -25.53 -8.75 -1.89
N ARG A 224 -24.61 -9.44 -1.22
CA ARG A 224 -24.63 -9.70 0.23
C ARG A 224 -23.81 -8.68 1.04
N LEU A 225 -23.32 -7.63 0.38
CA LEU A 225 -22.49 -6.59 0.96
C LEU A 225 -23.14 -5.22 0.77
N ARG A 226 -23.00 -4.36 1.78
CA ARG A 226 -23.29 -2.93 1.70
C ARG A 226 -22.00 -2.16 1.59
N PHE A 227 -21.80 -1.46 0.48
CA PHE A 227 -20.63 -0.62 0.24
C PHE A 227 -20.86 0.82 0.71
N PHE A 228 -19.77 1.51 1.07
CA PHE A 228 -19.79 2.90 1.55
C PHE A 228 -18.78 3.77 0.77
N PRO A 229 -18.95 3.95 -0.55
CA PRO A 229 -18.03 4.74 -1.38
C PRO A 229 -17.89 6.19 -0.91
N GLU A 230 -18.95 6.77 -0.35
CA GLU A 230 -18.97 8.14 0.18
C GLU A 230 -17.98 8.33 1.34
N ARG A 231 -17.62 7.24 2.03
CA ARG A 231 -16.59 7.23 3.07
C ARG A 231 -15.22 6.90 2.52
N THR A 232 -15.14 5.94 1.61
CA THR A 232 -13.83 5.43 1.16
C THR A 232 -13.17 6.30 0.12
N GLU A 233 -13.91 6.94 -0.78
CA GLU A 233 -13.33 7.81 -1.82
C GLU A 233 -12.56 9.00 -1.22
N PRO A 234 -13.09 9.76 -0.24
CA PRO A 234 -12.29 10.80 0.41
C PRO A 234 -11.07 10.26 1.14
N LEU A 235 -11.20 9.12 1.82
CA LEU A 235 -10.10 8.49 2.56
C LEU A 235 -9.01 7.95 1.63
N HIS A 236 -9.36 7.43 0.45
CA HIS A 236 -8.40 6.97 -0.54
C HIS A 236 -7.51 8.12 -1.04
N ARG A 237 -8.06 9.33 -1.19
CA ARG A 237 -7.28 10.52 -1.55
C ARG A 237 -6.24 10.90 -0.48
N LEU A 238 -6.44 10.47 0.76
CA LEU A 238 -5.50 10.65 1.88
C LEU A 238 -4.49 9.50 2.01
N ASP A 239 -4.46 8.54 1.07
CA ASP A 239 -3.48 7.45 1.11
C ASP A 239 -2.06 8.00 0.93
N ARG A 240 -1.27 7.88 1.99
CA ARG A 240 0.10 8.42 2.07
C ARG A 240 1.11 7.59 1.30
N VAL A 241 0.77 6.39 0.84
CA VAL A 241 1.70 5.52 0.10
C VAL A 241 1.54 5.74 -1.40
N GLY A 242 0.30 5.78 -1.90
CA GLY A 242 -0.01 6.00 -3.31
C GLY A 242 0.14 4.75 -4.18
N THR A 243 0.11 3.55 -3.58
CA THR A 243 0.31 2.27 -4.27
C THR A 243 -0.96 1.73 -4.90
N TYR A 244 -2.07 1.73 -4.16
CA TYR A 244 -3.30 1.06 -4.57
C TYR A 244 -4.17 1.95 -5.47
N GLY A 245 -4.94 1.30 -6.36
CA GLY A 245 -5.89 1.95 -7.24
C GLY A 245 -7.19 2.32 -6.52
N SER A 246 -7.60 1.49 -5.56
CA SER A 246 -8.84 1.70 -4.79
C SER A 246 -8.71 1.28 -3.33
N MET A 247 -9.64 1.79 -2.53
CA MET A 247 -9.90 1.38 -1.16
C MET A 247 -11.40 1.24 -0.99
N THR A 248 -11.84 0.11 -0.48
CA THR A 248 -13.26 -0.20 -0.34
C THR A 248 -13.57 -0.65 1.07
N PHE A 249 -14.68 -0.14 1.60
CA PHE A 249 -15.24 -0.55 2.87
C PHE A 249 -16.64 -1.09 2.61
N ALA A 250 -16.90 -2.29 3.15
CA ALA A 250 -18.18 -2.94 3.06
C ALA A 250 -18.60 -3.54 4.41
N GLU A 251 -19.91 -3.68 4.59
CA GLU A 251 -20.50 -4.45 5.69
C GLU A 251 -21.28 -5.62 5.12
N VAL A 252 -21.18 -6.79 5.76
CA VAL A 252 -22.00 -7.95 5.45
C VAL A 252 -23.45 -7.66 5.86
N LEU A 253 -24.40 -7.94 4.97
CA LEU A 253 -25.85 -7.73 5.19
C LEU A 253 -26.45 -8.71 6.20
#